data_AF-A0A920MBI4-F1
#
_entry.id   AF-A0A920MBI4-F1
#
_cell.length_a   1.000
_cell.length_b   1.000
_cell.length_c   1.000
_cell.angle_alpha   90.00
_cell.angle_beta   90.00
_cell.angle_gamma   90.00
#
_symmetry.space_group_name_H-M   'P 1'
#
loop_
_entity.id
_entity.type
_entity.pdbx_description
1 polymer ?
#
loop_
_entity_poly.entity_id
_entity_poly.type
_entity_poly.pdbx_seq_one_letter_code
_entity_poly.pdbx_strand_id
1 'polypeptide(L)' 'MKKIIKLVISTILIKVFYDVFNENKFVKEQIDKLKEEVTNLEMSDIDQKIKDFQNKIDGFKNKNQDSPE' A
#
# COMPACT_ATOMS: atom_id res chain seq x y z
N MET A 1 17.85 47.76 -12.10
CA MET A 1 18.70 46.59 -11.77
C MET A 1 18.27 45.84 -10.50
N LYS A 2 18.21 46.46 -9.30
CA LYS A 2 17.82 45.76 -8.06
C LYS A 2 16.46 45.04 -8.10
N LYS A 3 15.46 45.60 -8.80
CA LYS A 3 14.13 44.97 -8.97
C LYS A 3 14.17 43.70 -9.85
N ILE A 4 14.95 43.72 -10.92
CA ILE A 4 15.12 42.58 -11.84
C ILE A 4 15.83 41.43 -11.13
N ILE A 5 16.90 41.74 -10.37
CA ILE A 5 17.63 40.75 -9.57
C ILE A 5 16.73 40.09 -8.53
N LYS A 6 15.90 40.88 -7.81
CA LYS A 6 14.91 40.33 -6.86
C LYS A 6 13.90 39.41 -7.55
N LEU A 7 13.50 39.74 -8.78
CA LEU A 7 12.54 38.94 -9.55
C LEU A 7 13.15 37.59 -9.96
N VAL A 8 14.40 37.59 -10.45
CA VAL A 8 15.12 36.35 -10.78
C VAL A 8 15.28 35.44 -9.55
N ILE A 9 15.71 36.00 -8.41
CA ILE A 9 15.87 35.25 -7.15
C ILE A 9 14.53 34.66 -6.69
N SER A 10 13.45 35.45 -6.75
CA SER A 10 12.10 34.98 -6.39
C SER A 10 11.65 33.82 -7.27
N THR A 11 11.96 33.86 -8.56
CA THR A 11 11.54 32.81 -9.51
C THR A 11 12.29 31.51 -9.24
N ILE A 12 13.58 31.59 -8.93
CA ILE A 12 14.39 30.43 -8.55
C ILE A 12 13.86 29.80 -7.26
N LEU A 13 13.55 30.61 -6.25
CA LEU A 13 12.98 30.11 -4.99
C LEU A 13 11.65 29.40 -5.21
N ILE A 14 10.73 29.99 -5.98
CA ILE A 14 9.43 29.37 -6.28
C ILE A 14 9.62 28.01 -6.97
N LYS A 15 10.58 27.91 -7.91
CA LYS A 15 10.87 26.65 -8.59
C LYS A 15 11.38 25.58 -7.63
N VAL A 16 12.31 25.92 -6.74
CA VAL A 16 12.83 24.99 -5.72
C VAL A 16 11.71 24.51 -4.80
N PHE A 17 10.83 25.41 -4.34
CA PHE A 17 9.69 25.00 -3.54
C PHE A 17 8.75 24.08 -4.33
N TYR A 18 8.43 24.41 -5.59
CA TYR A 18 7.58 23.59 -6.43
C TYR A 18 8.14 22.18 -6.61
N ASP A 19 9.43 22.04 -6.94
CA ASP A 19 10.08 20.75 -7.15
C ASP A 19 10.05 19.90 -5.87
N VAL A 20 10.36 20.50 -4.70
CA VAL A 20 10.29 19.80 -3.40
C VAL A 20 8.86 19.38 -3.05
N PHE A 21 7.86 20.25 -3.29
CA PHE A 21 6.46 19.90 -3.05
C PHE A 21 5.99 18.77 -3.97
N ASN A 22 6.45 18.76 -5.22
CA ASN A 22 6.03 17.77 -6.22
C ASN A 22 6.69 16.41 -5.97
N GLU A 23 7.98 16.38 -5.61
CA GLU A 23 8.67 15.15 -5.16
C GLU A 23 8.00 14.56 -3.92
N ASN A 24 7.69 15.39 -2.91
CA ASN A 24 7.00 14.92 -1.71
C ASN A 24 5.61 14.34 -2.01
N LYS A 25 4.89 14.91 -2.97
CA LYS A 25 3.58 14.39 -3.41
C LYS A 25 3.72 13.06 -4.14
N PHE A 26 4.68 12.95 -5.05
CA PHE A 26 4.96 11.72 -5.79
C PHE A 26 5.45 10.57 -4.90
N VAL A 27 6.35 10.88 -3.96
CA VAL A 27 6.84 9.92 -2.96
C VAL A 27 5.71 9.46 -2.05
N LYS A 28 4.83 10.37 -1.60
CA LYS A 28 3.67 10.02 -0.79
C LYS A 28 2.71 9.09 -1.54
N GLU A 29 2.43 9.36 -2.81
CA GLU A 29 1.55 8.52 -3.63
C GLU A 29 2.13 7.10 -3.83
N GLN A 30 3.44 6.98 -4.03
CA GLN A 30 4.10 5.67 -4.10
C GLN A 30 4.06 4.93 -2.77
N ILE A 31 4.24 5.62 -1.64
CA ILE A 31 4.14 5.01 -0.30
C ILE A 31 2.71 4.50 -0.05
N ASP A 32 1.69 5.26 -0.44
CA ASP A 32 0.29 4.85 -0.26
C ASP A 32 -0.05 3.62 -1.13
N LYS A 33 0.40 3.59 -2.39
CA LYS A 33 0.27 2.40 -3.26
C LYS A 33 1.00 1.18 -2.69
N LEU A 34 2.23 1.37 -2.20
CA LEU A 34 3.01 0.29 -1.59
C LEU A 34 2.31 -0.28 -0.34
N LYS A 35 1.72 0.58 0.50
CA LYS A 35 0.93 0.14 1.66
C LYS A 35 -0.30 -0.67 1.26
N GLU A 36 -0.99 -0.24 0.21
CA GLU A 36 -2.15 -0.95 -0.32
C GLU A 36 -1.76 -2.32 -0.88
N GLU A 37 -0.69 -2.39 -1.67
CA GLU A 37 -0.15 -3.66 -2.20
C GLU A 37 0.26 -4.63 -1.07
N VAL A 38 0.98 -4.15 -0.05
CA VAL A 38 1.35 -4.96 1.13
C VAL A 38 0.12 -5.46 1.87
N THR A 39 -0.87 -4.60 2.10
CA THR A 39 -2.12 -4.98 2.79
C THR A 39 -2.89 -6.04 2.00
N ASN A 40 -2.96 -5.90 0.69
CA ASN A 40 -3.64 -6.87 -0.18
C ASN A 40 -2.93 -8.23 -0.21
N LEU A 41 -1.59 -8.24 -0.23
CA LEU A 41 -0.80 -9.47 -0.13
C LEU A 41 -1.02 -10.17 1.21
N GLU A 42 -0.98 -9.42 2.31
CA GLU A 42 -1.26 -9.96 3.64
C GLU A 42 -2.69 -10.50 3.77
N MET A 43 -3.69 -9.79 3.22
CA MET A 43 -5.08 -10.28 3.18
C MET A 43 -5.22 -11.55 2.34
N SER A 44 -4.56 -11.65 1.19
CA SER A 44 -4.59 -12.85 0.35
C SER A 44 -4.04 -14.08 1.09
N ASP A 45 -2.92 -13.91 1.82
CA ASP A 45 -2.35 -14.98 2.65
C ASP A 45 -3.27 -15.36 3.82
N ILE A 46 -3.95 -14.38 4.42
CA ILE A 46 -4.94 -14.62 5.48
C ILE A 46 -6.15 -15.38 4.94
N ASP A 47 -6.70 -15.00 3.80
CA ASP A 47 -7.84 -15.66 3.17
C ASP A 47 -7.52 -17.11 2.79
N GLN A 48 -6.31 -17.36 2.28
CA GLN A 48 -5.86 -18.71 1.98
C GLN A 48 -5.74 -19.55 3.26
N LYS A 49 -5.14 -19.00 4.33
CA LYS A 49 -5.09 -19.68 5.63
C LYS A 49 -6.48 -19.98 6.18
N ILE A 50 -7.43 -19.04 6.10
CA ILE A 50 -8.82 -19.25 6.55
C ILE A 50 -9.47 -20.40 5.77
N LYS A 51 -9.31 -20.44 4.44
CA LYS A 51 -9.81 -21.55 3.61
C LYS A 51 -9.19 -22.89 3.98
N ASP A 52 -7.88 -22.93 4.22
CA ASP A 52 -7.19 -24.14 4.64
C ASP A 52 -7.66 -24.62 6.02
N PHE A 53 -7.90 -23.69 6.96
CA PHE A 53 -8.49 -24.02 8.25
C PHE A 53 -9.92 -24.56 8.11
N GLN A 54 -10.76 -23.93 7.29
CA GLN A 54 -12.13 -24.40 7.03
C GLN A 54 -12.13 -25.80 6.39
N ASN A 55 -11.33 -26.01 5.35
CA ASN A 55 -11.19 -27.32 4.68
C ASN A 55 -10.71 -28.40 5.64
N LYS A 56 -9.82 -28.06 6.58
CA LYS A 56 -9.35 -29.00 7.60
C LYS A 56 -10.48 -29.36 8.57
N ILE A 57 -11.25 -28.38 9.05
CA ILE A 57 -12.39 -28.60 9.95
C ILE A 57 -13.49 -29.43 9.26
N ASP A 58 -13.83 -29.11 8.00
CA ASP A 58 -14.83 -29.87 7.24
C ASP A 58 -14.35 -31.29 6.92
N GLY A 59 -13.07 -31.47 6.62
CA GLY A 59 -12.44 -32.79 6.49
C GLY A 59 -12.47 -33.61 7.79
N PHE A 60 -12.41 -32.96 8.97
CA PHE A 60 -12.62 -33.62 10.26
C PHE A 60 -14.09 -34.01 10.48
N LYS A 61 -15.05 -33.17 10.07
CA LYS A 61 -16.48 -33.51 10.18
C LYS A 61 -16.87 -34.71 9.33
N ASN A 62 -16.40 -34.79 8.08
CA ASN A 62 -16.73 -35.91 7.19
C ASN A 62 -16.18 -37.26 7.70
N LYS A 63 -14.96 -37.29 8.27
CA LYS A 63 -14.38 -38.53 8.81
C LYS A 63 -15.12 -39.11 10.01
N ASN A 64 -15.86 -38.28 10.75
CA ASN A 64 -16.63 -38.73 11.91
C ASN A 64 -18.07 -39.17 11.54
N GLN A 65 -18.53 -38.95 10.31
CA GLN A 65 -19.82 -39.43 9.83
C GLN A 65 -19.74 -40.76 9.06
N ASP A 66 -18.57 -41.11 8.53
CA ASP A 66 -18.32 -42.38 7.79
C ASP A 66 -17.77 -43.52 8.66
N SER A 67 -17.78 -43.39 9.99
CA SER A 67 -17.51 -44.52 10.89
C SER A 67 -18.84 -45.17 11.26
N PRO A 68 -19.22 -46.31 10.64
CA PRO A 68 -20.39 -47.06 11.07
C PRO A 68 -20.06 -47.72 12.41
N GLU A 69 -20.88 -47.45 13.44
CA GLU A 69 -21.05 -48.42 14.53
C GLU A 69 -21.75 -49.69 14.00
#